data_AF-A0AAD9L4J6-F1
#
_entry.id   AF-A0AAD9L4J6-F1
#
_cell.length_a   1.000
_cell.length_b   1.000
_cell.length_c   1.000
_cell.angle_alpha   90.00
_cell.angle_beta   90.00
_cell.angle_gamma   90.00
#
_symmetry.space_group_name_H-M   'P 1'
#
loop_
_entity.id
_entity.type
_entity.pdbx_description
1 polymer ?
#
loop_
_entity_poly.entity_id
_entity_poly.type
_entity_poly.pdbx_seq_one_letter_code
_entity_poly.pdbx_strand_id
1 'polypeptide(L)'
;MEGQQQTVVVVQQPVAGGAGGQLREWNDGVFSCFSDFGSCIYGYFCIHCLMCNVSTRLGENCLAAHVALPALRTKLRVANGIEGGVCNDWCCSQCFLPCVVCQMDRELKHLGR
;
A
#
# COMPACT_ATOMS: atom_id res chain seq x y z
N MET A 1 15.51 -55.87 -8.20
CA MET A 1 14.31 -55.01 -8.42
C MET A 1 14.64 -53.67 -7.80
N GLU A 2 15.34 -52.83 -8.54
CA GLU A 2 15.76 -51.50 -8.07
C GLU A 2 14.62 -50.53 -8.39
N GLY A 3 13.90 -50.09 -7.35
CA GLY A 3 12.81 -49.14 -7.49
C GLY A 3 13.36 -47.76 -7.85
N GLN A 4 13.05 -47.28 -9.06
CA GLN A 4 13.37 -45.93 -9.48
C GLN A 4 12.57 -44.93 -8.64
N GLN A 5 13.27 -44.19 -7.78
CA GLN A 5 12.68 -43.11 -7.00
C GLN A 5 12.54 -41.86 -7.88
N GLN A 6 11.32 -41.56 -8.30
CA GLN A 6 11.00 -40.38 -9.12
C GLN A 6 11.04 -39.13 -8.25
N THR A 7 12.04 -38.28 -8.44
CA THR A 7 12.14 -36.97 -7.78
C THR A 7 11.17 -36.00 -8.45
N VAL A 8 10.06 -35.68 -7.80
CA VAL A 8 9.14 -34.62 -8.24
C VAL A 8 9.76 -33.27 -7.86
N VAL A 9 10.33 -32.57 -8.84
CA VAL A 9 10.80 -31.19 -8.66
C VAL A 9 9.61 -30.25 -8.81
N VAL A 10 9.29 -29.47 -7.78
CA VAL A 10 8.28 -28.41 -7.86
C VAL A 10 8.86 -27.29 -8.73
N VAL A 11 8.53 -27.28 -10.03
CA VAL A 11 9.04 -26.30 -11.01
C VAL A 11 8.41 -24.91 -10.85
N GLN A 12 7.25 -24.82 -10.19
CA GLN A 12 6.52 -23.57 -10.06
C GLN A 12 5.96 -23.44 -8.64
N GLN A 13 6.61 -22.58 -7.84
CA GLN A 13 6.06 -22.14 -6.57
C GLN A 13 4.97 -21.11 -6.87
N PRO A 14 3.79 -21.17 -6.23
CA PRO A 14 2.86 -20.06 -6.25
C PRO A 14 3.59 -18.88 -5.60
N VAL A 15 4.04 -17.94 -6.42
CA VAL A 15 4.74 -16.76 -5.95
C VAL A 15 3.71 -15.91 -5.20
N ALA A 16 3.69 -16.05 -3.88
CA ALA A 16 3.02 -15.10 -3.01
C ALA A 16 3.80 -13.77 -3.07
N GLY A 17 3.41 -12.90 -4.02
CA GLY A 17 3.76 -11.47 -3.96
C GLY A 17 4.93 -10.96 -4.81
N GLY A 18 5.28 -11.61 -5.92
CA GLY A 18 6.32 -11.15 -6.84
C GLY A 18 5.89 -11.31 -8.28
N ALA A 19 5.08 -10.38 -8.77
CA ALA A 19 4.49 -10.43 -10.10
C ALA A 19 5.58 -10.45 -11.19
N GLY A 20 5.54 -11.48 -12.04
CA GLY A 20 5.99 -11.40 -13.43
C GLY A 20 5.05 -10.56 -14.30
N GLY A 21 4.31 -9.61 -13.70
CA GLY A 21 3.50 -8.60 -14.36
C GLY A 21 4.14 -7.24 -14.13
N GLN A 22 4.06 -6.33 -15.10
CA GLN A 22 4.65 -5.00 -14.98
C GLN A 22 4.10 -4.29 -13.73
N LEU A 23 5.00 -3.95 -12.80
CA LEU A 23 4.67 -3.07 -11.70
C LEU A 23 4.28 -1.70 -12.28
N ARG A 24 3.34 -1.01 -11.64
CA ARG A 24 2.92 0.34 -12.04
C ARG A 24 3.32 1.38 -11.01
N GLU A 25 3.30 2.64 -11.38
CA GLU A 25 3.46 3.74 -10.43
C GLU A 25 2.15 4.04 -9.68
N TRP A 26 2.25 4.84 -8.62
CA TRP A 26 1.09 5.44 -7.96
C TRP A 26 0.32 6.30 -8.97
N ASN A 27 -1.01 6.37 -8.87
CA ASN A 27 -1.79 7.24 -9.77
C ASN A 27 -1.48 8.72 -9.56
N ASP A 28 -1.19 9.09 -8.31
CA ASP A 28 -0.82 10.44 -7.91
C ASP A 28 0.48 10.42 -7.10
N GLY A 29 1.27 11.49 -7.24
CA GLY A 29 2.40 11.75 -6.36
C GLY A 29 1.98 12.04 -4.91
N VAL A 30 2.94 11.94 -3.99
CA VAL A 30 2.74 12.24 -2.56
C VAL A 30 2.24 13.68 -2.37
N PHE A 31 2.81 14.64 -3.12
CA PHE A 31 2.49 16.06 -3.04
C PHE A 31 1.35 16.53 -3.96
N SER A 32 0.62 15.61 -4.59
CA SER A 32 -0.56 15.94 -5.40
C SER A 32 -1.80 16.32 -4.55
N CYS A 33 -1.57 16.99 -3.41
CA CYS A 33 -2.61 17.47 -2.50
C CYS A 33 -3.60 18.43 -3.17
N PHE A 34 -3.17 19.12 -4.23
CA PHE A 34 -4.00 20.00 -5.04
C PHE A 34 -4.94 19.27 -6.00
N SER A 35 -4.69 17.97 -6.27
CA SER A 35 -5.56 17.15 -7.13
C SER A 35 -6.87 16.75 -6.44
N ASP A 36 -6.90 16.75 -5.10
CA ASP A 36 -8.11 16.54 -4.29
C ASP A 36 -8.08 17.47 -3.08
N PHE A 37 -8.49 18.72 -3.32
CA PHE A 37 -8.51 19.79 -2.32
C PHE A 37 -9.43 19.45 -1.13
N GLY A 38 -10.53 18.73 -1.40
CA GLY A 38 -11.49 18.34 -0.37
C GLY A 38 -10.88 17.35 0.63
N SER A 39 -10.19 16.32 0.13
CA SER A 39 -9.51 15.34 0.98
C SER A 39 -8.29 15.91 1.67
N CYS A 40 -7.62 16.88 1.05
CA CYS A 40 -6.51 17.58 1.68
C CYS A 40 -6.98 18.50 2.83
N ILE A 41 -8.08 19.24 2.64
CA ILE A 41 -8.70 20.04 3.72
C ILE A 41 -9.22 19.11 4.83
N TYR A 42 -9.90 18.03 4.47
CA TYR A 42 -10.37 17.04 5.44
C TYR A 42 -9.22 16.39 6.21
N GLY A 43 -8.12 16.05 5.53
CA GLY A 43 -6.89 15.56 6.15
C GLY A 43 -6.19 16.60 7.03
N TYR A 44 -6.27 17.89 6.69
CA TYR A 44 -5.72 18.97 7.50
C TYR A 44 -6.54 19.20 8.79
N PHE A 45 -7.88 19.16 8.70
CA PHE A 45 -8.76 19.37 9.86
C PHE A 45 -8.98 18.11 10.72
N CYS A 46 -8.98 16.91 10.13
CA CYS A 46 -9.04 15.64 10.86
C CYS A 46 -8.17 14.55 10.23
N ILE A 47 -6.84 14.69 10.36
CA ILE A 47 -5.88 13.66 9.95
C ILE A 47 -6.17 12.30 10.60
N HIS A 48 -6.58 12.29 11.88
CA HIS A 48 -6.84 11.08 12.65
C HIS A 48 -8.01 10.29 12.04
N CYS A 49 -9.07 10.99 11.63
CA CYS A 49 -10.22 10.39 10.94
C CYS A 49 -9.81 9.79 9.60
N LEU A 50 -9.01 10.53 8.82
CA LEU A 50 -8.55 10.09 7.51
C LEU A 50 -7.64 8.84 7.63
N MET A 51 -6.75 8.83 8.62
CA MET A 51 -5.91 7.67 8.94
C MET A 51 -6.76 6.45 9.33
N CYS A 52 -7.78 6.63 10.18
CA CYS A 52 -8.73 5.56 10.49
C CYS A 52 -9.43 5.04 9.23
N ASN A 53 -9.92 5.95 8.38
CA ASN A 53 -10.66 5.61 7.18
C ASN A 53 -9.81 4.76 6.21
N VAL A 54 -8.57 5.18 5.95
CA VAL A 54 -7.61 4.44 5.14
C VAL A 54 -7.34 3.05 5.73
N SER A 55 -7.13 2.96 7.04
CA SER A 55 -6.92 1.68 7.73
C SER A 55 -8.11 0.74 7.56
N THR A 56 -9.32 1.24 7.81
CA THR A 56 -10.55 0.47 7.72
C THR A 56 -10.83 -0.01 6.29
N ARG A 57 -10.59 0.84 5.28
CA ARG A 57 -10.70 0.44 3.86
C ARG A 57 -9.67 -0.60 3.46
N LEU A 58 -8.52 -0.65 4.14
CA LEU A 58 -7.49 -1.69 4.02
C LEU A 58 -7.79 -2.96 4.86
N GLY A 59 -8.91 -3.00 5.57
CA GLY A 59 -9.31 -4.11 6.43
C GLY A 59 -8.59 -4.16 7.77
N GLU A 60 -8.04 -3.04 8.23
CA GLU A 60 -7.28 -2.92 9.48
C GLU A 60 -7.98 -1.98 10.47
N ASN A 61 -7.65 -2.09 11.76
CA ASN A 61 -8.23 -1.20 12.78
C ASN A 61 -7.59 0.21 12.74
N CYS A 62 -8.23 1.23 13.33
CA CYS A 62 -7.69 2.58 13.28
C CYS A 62 -6.31 2.75 13.97
N LEU A 63 -6.01 1.98 15.03
CA LEU A 63 -4.71 2.02 15.68
C LEU A 63 -3.59 1.62 14.72
N ALA A 64 -3.85 0.71 13.78
CA ALA A 64 -2.86 0.29 12.78
C ALA A 64 -2.35 1.46 11.94
N ALA A 65 -3.18 2.46 11.64
CA ALA A 65 -2.71 3.66 10.95
C ALA A 65 -1.82 4.53 11.83
N HIS A 66 -2.05 4.55 13.15
CA HIS A 66 -1.25 5.37 14.08
C HIS A 66 0.11 4.76 14.39
N VAL A 67 0.19 3.43 14.50
CA VAL A 67 1.44 2.74 14.88
C VAL A 67 2.21 2.20 13.69
N ALA A 68 1.54 1.91 12.57
CA ALA A 68 2.12 1.15 11.46
C ALA A 68 1.72 1.71 10.09
N LEU A 69 1.61 3.05 9.96
CA LEU A 69 1.32 3.68 8.66
C LEU A 69 2.25 3.24 7.51
N PRO A 70 3.58 3.11 7.69
CA PRO A 70 4.46 2.63 6.63
C PRO A 70 4.14 1.20 6.20
N ALA A 71 3.69 0.37 7.15
CA ALA A 71 3.26 -1.00 6.86
C ALA A 71 1.93 -1.02 6.09
N LEU A 72 0.97 -0.15 6.44
CA LEU A 72 -0.26 0.01 5.67
C LEU A 72 0.01 0.50 4.24
N ARG A 73 0.95 1.44 4.08
CA ARG A 73 1.40 1.91 2.77
C ARG A 73 2.03 0.79 1.96
N THR A 74 2.91 0.01 2.58
CA THR A 74 3.53 -1.17 1.94
C THR A 74 2.46 -2.20 1.56
N LYS A 75 1.50 -2.49 2.44
CA LYS A 75 0.38 -3.40 2.18
C LYS A 75 -0.43 -2.94 0.98
N LEU A 76 -0.80 -1.66 0.93
CA LEU A 76 -1.52 -1.07 -0.20
C LEU A 76 -0.70 -1.20 -1.50
N ARG A 77 0.60 -0.90 -1.44
CA ARG A 77 1.50 -0.93 -2.59
C ARG A 77 1.65 -2.34 -3.17
N VAL A 78 1.97 -3.30 -2.31
CA VAL A 78 2.18 -4.71 -2.68
C VAL A 78 0.88 -5.34 -3.19
N ALA A 79 -0.25 -5.09 -2.52
CA ALA A 79 -1.54 -5.65 -2.93
C ALA A 79 -2.01 -5.14 -4.30
N ASN A 80 -1.56 -3.96 -4.73
CA ASN A 80 -1.97 -3.35 -6.00
C ASN A 80 -0.87 -3.36 -7.08
N GLY A 81 0.25 -4.07 -6.86
CA GLY A 81 1.34 -4.16 -7.83
C GLY A 81 2.04 -2.83 -8.11
N ILE A 82 2.12 -1.95 -7.11
CA ILE A 82 2.74 -0.64 -7.25
C ILE A 82 4.27 -0.75 -6.98
N GLU A 83 5.09 -0.15 -7.82
CA GLU A 83 6.55 -0.15 -7.66
C GLU A 83 6.97 0.68 -6.43
N GLY A 84 8.02 0.22 -5.74
CA GLY A 84 8.61 0.94 -4.61
C GLY A 84 9.32 0.02 -3.62
N GLY A 85 9.86 0.63 -2.56
CA GLY A 85 10.57 -0.07 -1.50
C GLY A 85 10.09 0.33 -0.11
N VAL A 86 10.23 -0.58 0.85
CA VAL A 86 9.80 -0.36 2.25
C VAL A 86 10.55 0.82 2.88
N CYS A 87 11.83 1.03 2.56
CA CYS A 87 12.58 2.20 3.03
C CYS A 87 12.00 3.51 2.52
N ASN A 88 11.60 3.55 1.24
CA ASN A 88 10.92 4.72 0.69
C ASN A 88 9.57 4.95 1.37
N ASP A 89 8.80 3.88 1.59
CA ASP A 89 7.51 3.96 2.27
C ASP A 89 7.67 4.49 3.72
N TRP A 90 8.72 4.08 4.43
CA TRP A 90 9.08 4.61 5.74
C TRP A 90 9.46 6.10 5.68
N CYS A 91 10.41 6.46 4.82
CA CYS A 91 10.88 7.84 4.69
C CYS A 91 9.75 8.80 4.30
N CYS A 92 8.92 8.41 3.33
CA CYS A 92 7.76 9.22 2.94
C CYS A 92 6.77 9.40 4.09
N SER A 93 6.44 8.33 4.82
CA SER A 93 5.51 8.39 5.95
C SER A 93 6.01 9.26 7.10
N GLN A 94 7.32 9.30 7.35
CA GLN A 94 7.90 10.13 8.42
C GLN A 94 8.06 11.60 7.99
N CYS A 95 8.55 11.86 6.77
CA CYS A 95 8.81 13.22 6.31
C CYS A 95 7.52 13.97 5.92
N PHE A 96 6.48 13.26 5.44
CA PHE A 96 5.31 13.88 4.82
C PHE A 96 4.00 13.15 5.16
N LEU A 97 3.75 12.92 6.45
CA LEU A 97 2.58 12.18 6.96
C LEU A 97 1.23 12.58 6.32
N PRO A 98 0.79 13.87 6.33
CA PRO A 98 -0.51 14.24 5.75
C PRO A 98 -0.60 13.97 4.25
N CYS A 99 0.46 14.27 3.52
CA CYS A 99 0.52 14.09 2.07
C CYS A 99 0.45 12.59 1.72
N VAL A 100 1.15 11.75 2.49
CA VAL A 100 1.15 10.29 2.31
C VAL A 100 -0.22 9.68 2.60
N VAL A 101 -0.88 10.09 3.68
CA VAL A 101 -2.22 9.58 4.01
C VAL A 101 -3.23 10.02 2.93
N CYS A 102 -3.14 11.27 2.45
CA CYS A 102 -3.97 11.75 1.34
C CYS A 102 -3.70 10.98 0.04
N GLN A 103 -2.45 10.66 -0.27
CA GLN A 103 -2.10 9.83 -1.43
C GLN A 103 -2.72 8.44 -1.32
N MET A 104 -2.66 7.82 -0.14
CA MET A 104 -3.27 6.50 0.11
C MET A 104 -4.80 6.54 -0.02
N ASP A 105 -5.45 7.60 0.47
CA ASP A 105 -6.89 7.79 0.34
C ASP A 105 -7.32 7.94 -1.12
N ARG A 106 -6.62 8.76 -1.91
CA ARG A 106 -6.85 8.90 -3.35
C ARG A 106 -6.64 7.60 -4.09
N GLU A 107 -5.58 6.88 -3.76
CA GLU A 107 -5.32 5.57 -4.37
C GLU A 107 -6.46 4.59 -4.07
N LEU A 108 -6.94 4.52 -2.83
CA LEU A 108 -8.10 3.70 -2.49
C LEU A 108 -9.36 4.13 -3.24
N LYS A 109 -9.55 5.42 -3.50
CA LYS A 109 -10.68 5.92 -4.32
C LYS A 109 -10.56 5.51 -5.77
N HIS A 110 -9.37 5.56 -6.37
CA HIS A 110 -9.12 5.05 -7.72
C HIS A 110 -9.39 3.55 -7.83
N LEU A 111 -9.20 2.81 -6.73
CA LEU A 111 -9.51 1.38 -6.63
C LEU A 111 -10.99 1.09 -6.33
N GLY A 112 -11.82 2.12 -6.10
CA GLY A 112 -13.24 1.97 -5.74
C GLY A 112 -13.48 1.32 -4.36
N ARG A 113 -12.51 1.40 -3.46
CA ARG A 113 -12.58 0.88 -2.08
C ARG A 113 -13.05 1.92 -1.08
#